data_AF-A0AAJ4XM05-F1
#
_entry.id   AF-A0AAJ4XM05-F1
#
_cell.length_a   1.000
_cell.length_b   1.000
_cell.length_c   1.000
_cell.angle_alpha   90.00
_cell.angle_beta   90.00
_cell.angle_gamma   90.00
#
_symmetry.space_group_name_H-M   'P 1'
#
loop_
_entity.id
_entity.type
_entity.pdbx_description
1 polymer ?
#
loop_
_entity_poly.entity_id
_entity_poly.type
_entity_poly.pdbx_seq_one_letter_code
_entity_poly.pdbx_strand_id
1 'polypeptide(L)'
;MLVLVIGDLHIPFRAHDLPAKFKKLLVPGKIQQIICTGNVCNTDYLHYLRTIAGDVHLVKGDYDDNPHFPSSLILNHPPLRIGVLHGHQVVPAGDTQSLAAVARAMDVDILLTGHTHRFEAFELEGRFFVNPGSATGAWHPTWPLRDPASVAVLEEKAAAAKDKEDADEKAQAKADDSKSNKNIKSADNKKGDDAANNKASDPKDGHEKRDAGDDEDQEAKEAPGPVPSFALLDIQGAVVVTYVYQLIDGDVKVEKIEYRKNVDSNLLASQRGASVNSAAAAGAGYGQYGGR
;
A
#
# COMPACT_ATOMS: atom_id res chain seq x y z
N MET A 1 19.12 -7.11 -19.61
CA MET A 1 18.09 -8.10 -20.02
C MET A 1 16.77 -7.60 -19.50
N LEU A 2 15.77 -7.49 -20.37
CA LEU A 2 14.44 -6.97 -20.06
C LEU A 2 13.52 -8.08 -19.57
N VAL A 3 13.07 -7.92 -18.32
CA VAL A 3 12.13 -8.81 -17.64
C VAL A 3 10.85 -8.04 -17.35
N LEU A 4 9.70 -8.54 -17.80
CA LEU A 4 8.40 -8.00 -17.43
C LEU A 4 7.98 -8.58 -16.09
N VAL A 5 7.65 -7.72 -15.13
CA VAL A 5 7.02 -8.10 -13.87
C VAL A 5 5.57 -7.62 -13.91
N ILE A 6 4.65 -8.57 -13.81
CA ILE A 6 3.21 -8.35 -13.95
C ILE A 6 2.44 -9.22 -12.95
N GLY A 7 1.23 -8.85 -12.57
CA GLY A 7 0.42 -9.67 -11.67
C GLY A 7 -0.90 -9.02 -11.32
N ASP A 8 -1.65 -9.69 -10.45
CA ASP A 8 -2.96 -9.25 -9.98
C ASP A 8 -3.89 -8.85 -11.15
N LEU A 9 -3.92 -9.68 -12.19
CA LEU A 9 -4.76 -9.45 -13.37
C LEU A 9 -6.23 -9.64 -13.00
N HIS A 10 -6.55 -10.69 -12.24
CA HIS A 10 -7.89 -11.08 -11.83
C HIS A 10 -8.90 -11.16 -12.98
N ILE A 11 -8.50 -11.74 -14.12
CA ILE A 11 -9.37 -11.90 -15.28
C ILE A 11 -9.95 -13.32 -15.27
N PRO A 12 -11.29 -13.51 -15.29
CA PRO A 12 -12.35 -12.52 -15.51
C PRO A 12 -13.01 -11.96 -14.24
N PHE A 13 -12.53 -12.35 -13.05
CA PHE A 13 -13.25 -12.11 -11.78
C PHE A 13 -13.42 -10.64 -11.39
N ARG A 14 -12.40 -9.79 -11.63
CA ARG A 14 -12.41 -8.37 -11.24
C ARG A 14 -12.12 -7.42 -12.40
N ALA A 15 -11.59 -7.94 -13.50
CA ALA A 15 -11.32 -7.17 -14.70
C ALA A 15 -11.66 -7.99 -15.95
N HIS A 16 -12.10 -7.31 -17.01
CA HIS A 16 -12.40 -7.99 -18.28
C HIS A 16 -11.13 -8.26 -19.11
N ASP A 17 -10.16 -7.35 -19.08
CA ASP A 17 -9.02 -7.33 -20.00
C ASP A 17 -7.95 -6.33 -19.53
N LEU A 18 -6.70 -6.51 -20.00
CA LEU A 18 -5.64 -5.51 -19.83
C LEU A 18 -5.97 -4.21 -20.58
N PRO A 19 -5.61 -3.04 -20.03
CA PRO A 19 -5.82 -1.76 -20.71
C PRO A 19 -5.19 -1.74 -22.12
N ALA A 20 -5.92 -1.18 -23.08
CA ALA A 20 -5.51 -1.19 -24.49
C ALA A 20 -4.14 -0.52 -24.72
N LYS A 21 -3.79 0.51 -23.95
CA LYS A 21 -2.47 1.15 -24.01
C LYS A 21 -1.36 0.18 -23.55
N PHE A 22 -1.60 -0.64 -22.53
CA PHE A 22 -0.64 -1.64 -22.07
C PHE A 22 -0.44 -2.77 -23.07
N LYS A 23 -1.53 -3.29 -23.68
CA LYS A 23 -1.42 -4.30 -24.74
C LYS A 23 -0.56 -3.85 -25.92
N LYS A 24 -0.61 -2.56 -26.28
CA LYS A 24 0.24 -1.98 -27.34
C LYS A 24 1.72 -1.87 -26.95
N LEU A 25 2.04 -1.85 -25.66
CA LEU A 25 3.42 -1.81 -25.15
C LEU A 25 4.01 -3.21 -25.00
N LEU A 26 3.17 -4.18 -24.62
CA LEU A 26 3.52 -5.58 -24.42
C LEU A 26 3.56 -6.36 -25.74
N VAL A 27 4.50 -5.97 -26.62
CA VAL A 27 4.69 -6.59 -27.94
C VAL A 27 5.76 -7.68 -27.87
N PRO A 28 5.56 -8.84 -28.51
CA PRO A 28 6.57 -9.89 -28.60
C PRO A 28 7.92 -9.39 -29.15
N GLY A 29 9.01 -9.97 -28.67
CA GLY A 29 10.37 -9.72 -29.17
C GLY A 29 11.17 -8.66 -28.40
N LYS A 30 10.54 -7.81 -27.59
CA LYS A 30 11.25 -6.86 -26.71
C LYS A 30 11.57 -7.43 -25.34
N ILE A 31 10.67 -8.27 -24.81
CA ILE A 31 10.74 -8.84 -23.46
C ILE A 31 11.33 -10.25 -23.58
N GLN A 32 12.37 -10.55 -22.81
CA GLN A 32 13.01 -11.87 -22.84
C GLN A 32 12.36 -12.84 -21.85
N GLN A 33 11.92 -12.33 -20.70
CA GLN A 33 11.38 -13.11 -19.60
C GLN A 33 10.18 -12.39 -18.97
N ILE A 34 9.19 -13.16 -18.51
CA ILE A 34 8.05 -12.66 -17.75
C ILE A 34 8.07 -13.31 -16.37
N ILE A 35 7.93 -12.50 -15.33
CA ILE A 35 7.70 -12.92 -13.96
C ILE A 35 6.31 -12.46 -13.56
N CYS A 36 5.42 -13.42 -13.33
CA CYS A 36 4.06 -13.18 -12.89
C CYS A 36 3.93 -13.40 -11.38
N THR A 37 3.52 -12.37 -10.63
CA THR A 37 3.31 -12.50 -9.17
C THR A 37 2.05 -13.29 -8.81
N GLY A 38 1.19 -13.60 -9.79
CA GLY A 38 0.03 -14.49 -9.63
C GLY A 38 -1.28 -13.79 -9.95
N ASN A 39 -2.39 -14.44 -9.60
CA ASN A 39 -3.76 -13.98 -9.85
C ASN A 39 -4.03 -13.73 -11.34
N VAL A 40 -3.57 -14.65 -12.20
CA VAL A 40 -3.91 -14.66 -13.62
C VAL A 40 -5.33 -15.17 -13.83
N CYS A 41 -5.76 -16.14 -13.00
CA CYS A 41 -7.11 -16.71 -12.92
C CYS A 41 -7.60 -17.49 -14.16
N ASN A 42 -7.17 -17.11 -15.37
CA ASN A 42 -7.60 -17.73 -16.62
C ASN A 42 -6.41 -18.31 -17.42
N THR A 43 -6.55 -19.57 -17.84
CA THR A 43 -5.60 -20.27 -18.71
C THR A 43 -5.37 -19.56 -20.05
N ASP A 44 -6.40 -18.96 -20.65
CA ASP A 44 -6.28 -18.22 -21.92
C ASP A 44 -5.33 -17.02 -21.78
N TYR A 45 -5.39 -16.37 -20.62
CA TYR A 45 -4.53 -15.24 -20.31
C TYR A 45 -3.08 -15.66 -20.03
N LEU A 46 -2.88 -16.84 -19.45
CA LEU A 46 -1.56 -17.45 -19.36
C LEU A 46 -0.99 -17.76 -20.76
N HIS A 47 -1.82 -18.24 -21.69
CA HIS A 47 -1.40 -18.43 -23.09
C HIS A 47 -1.02 -17.10 -23.75
N TYR A 48 -1.79 -16.03 -23.51
CA TYR A 48 -1.44 -14.69 -23.97
C TYR A 48 -0.06 -14.24 -23.44
N LEU A 49 0.24 -14.41 -22.16
CA LEU A 49 1.57 -14.08 -21.60
C LEU A 49 2.69 -14.88 -22.29
N ARG A 50 2.47 -16.17 -22.58
CA ARG A 50 3.41 -17.02 -23.33
C ARG A 50 3.62 -16.59 -24.79
N THR A 51 2.69 -15.83 -25.37
CA THR A 51 2.92 -15.25 -26.72
C THR A 51 3.86 -14.05 -26.69
N ILE A 52 3.95 -13.34 -25.55
CA ILE A 52 4.78 -12.15 -25.40
C ILE A 52 6.26 -12.56 -25.20
N ALA A 53 6.52 -13.52 -24.33
CA ALA A 53 7.86 -14.06 -24.09
C ALA A 53 7.82 -15.59 -23.95
N GLY A 54 8.88 -16.26 -24.41
CA GLY A 54 9.00 -17.71 -24.32
C GLY A 54 9.32 -18.22 -22.91
N ASP A 55 9.96 -17.39 -22.07
CA ASP A 55 10.29 -17.73 -20.68
C ASP A 55 9.30 -17.04 -19.73
N VAL A 56 8.32 -17.79 -19.23
CA VAL A 56 7.27 -17.28 -18.32
C VAL A 56 7.33 -18.03 -17.01
N HIS A 57 7.66 -17.29 -15.95
CA HIS A 57 7.65 -17.75 -14.57
C HIS A 57 6.42 -17.20 -13.87
N LEU A 58 5.74 -18.04 -13.11
CA LEU A 58 4.53 -17.67 -12.41
C LEU A 58 4.51 -18.31 -11.03
N VAL A 59 4.03 -17.56 -10.05
CA VAL A 59 3.72 -18.07 -8.71
C VAL A 59 2.21 -18.07 -8.48
N LYS A 60 1.76 -18.92 -7.55
CA LYS A 60 0.35 -19.10 -7.25
C LYS A 60 -0.21 -17.91 -6.46
N GLY A 61 -1.18 -17.22 -7.04
CA GLY A 61 -2.05 -16.27 -6.34
C GLY A 61 -3.13 -16.95 -5.52
N ASP A 62 -3.79 -16.20 -4.64
CA ASP A 62 -4.90 -16.69 -3.82
C ASP A 62 -6.15 -17.04 -4.65
N TYR A 63 -6.28 -16.43 -5.82
CA TYR A 63 -7.37 -16.66 -6.77
C TYR A 63 -6.99 -17.60 -7.94
N ASP A 64 -5.77 -18.14 -7.96
CA ASP A 64 -5.36 -19.11 -8.98
C ASP A 64 -5.71 -20.54 -8.55
N ASP A 65 -6.58 -21.20 -9.33
CA ASP A 65 -7.04 -22.56 -9.03
C ASP A 65 -6.00 -23.65 -9.38
N ASN A 66 -5.06 -23.37 -10.28
CA ASN A 66 -4.12 -24.39 -10.76
C ASN A 66 -3.17 -24.84 -9.62
N PRO A 67 -3.21 -26.11 -9.20
CA PRO A 67 -2.39 -26.58 -8.09
C PRO A 67 -0.91 -26.77 -8.45
N HIS A 68 -0.55 -26.71 -9.74
CA HIS A 68 0.83 -26.90 -10.21
C HIS A 68 1.65 -25.61 -10.11
N PHE A 69 1.01 -24.47 -9.84
CA PHE A 69 1.73 -23.22 -9.66
C PHE A 69 2.46 -23.22 -8.32
N PRO A 70 3.76 -22.91 -8.30
CA PRO A 70 4.52 -22.88 -7.06
C PRO A 70 4.10 -21.68 -6.21
N SER A 71 4.05 -21.85 -4.88
CA SER A 71 3.72 -20.75 -3.97
C SER A 71 4.79 -19.66 -3.93
N SER A 72 6.04 -20.03 -4.20
CA SER A 72 7.17 -19.12 -4.33
C SER A 72 8.19 -19.66 -5.33
N LEU A 73 8.99 -18.77 -5.91
CA LEU A 73 10.02 -19.10 -6.88
C LEU A 73 11.28 -18.28 -6.59
N ILE A 74 12.45 -18.85 -6.89
CA ILE A 74 13.71 -18.13 -6.88
C ILE A 74 14.32 -18.22 -8.27
N LEU A 75 14.55 -17.06 -8.87
CA LEU A 75 15.18 -16.89 -10.18
C LEU A 75 16.58 -16.35 -10.00
N ASN A 76 17.55 -17.04 -10.58
CA ASN A 76 18.96 -16.68 -10.48
C ASN A 76 19.39 -15.94 -11.75
N HIS A 77 19.75 -14.67 -11.59
CA HIS A 77 20.38 -13.85 -12.63
C HIS A 77 21.73 -13.37 -12.10
N PRO A 78 22.78 -14.22 -12.12
CA PRO A 78 24.03 -13.93 -11.42
C PRO A 78 24.58 -12.53 -11.75
N PRO A 79 24.98 -11.74 -10.73
CA PRO A 79 25.10 -12.06 -9.30
C PRO A 79 23.82 -11.87 -8.45
N LEU A 80 22.66 -11.59 -9.05
CA LEU A 80 21.40 -11.32 -8.37
C LEU A 80 20.53 -12.57 -8.19
N ARG A 81 19.87 -12.66 -7.03
CA ARG A 81 18.82 -13.65 -6.75
C ARG A 81 17.50 -12.92 -6.57
N ILE A 82 16.51 -13.30 -7.37
CA ILE A 82 15.18 -12.69 -7.37
C ILE A 82 14.20 -13.71 -6.78
N GLY A 83 13.62 -13.38 -5.63
CA GLY A 83 12.52 -14.12 -5.03
C GLY A 83 11.20 -13.61 -5.56
N VAL A 84 10.26 -14.52 -5.82
CA VAL A 84 8.92 -14.20 -6.30
C VAL A 84 7.93 -14.92 -5.41
N LEU A 85 6.93 -14.18 -4.93
CA LEU A 85 5.74 -14.73 -4.27
C LEU A 85 4.55 -13.81 -4.54
N HIS A 86 3.34 -14.30 -4.30
CA HIS A 86 2.16 -13.47 -4.49
C HIS A 86 2.04 -12.38 -3.41
N GLY A 87 2.34 -12.69 -2.16
CA GLY A 87 2.29 -11.72 -1.04
C GLY A 87 1.10 -11.94 -0.10
N HIS A 88 0.08 -12.70 -0.51
CA HIS A 88 -1.01 -13.13 0.39
C HIS A 88 -0.52 -13.99 1.56
N GLN A 89 0.67 -14.59 1.43
CA GLN A 89 1.33 -15.38 2.46
C GLN A 89 2.04 -14.51 3.52
N VAL A 90 2.21 -13.21 3.24
CA VAL A 90 2.93 -12.28 4.12
C VAL A 90 1.91 -11.56 5.01
N VAL A 91 2.08 -11.71 6.31
CA VAL A 91 1.20 -11.11 7.32
C VAL A 91 2.05 -10.26 8.27
N PRO A 92 1.72 -8.97 8.49
CA PRO A 92 0.65 -8.20 7.81
C PRO A 92 0.95 -7.96 6.32
N ALA A 93 -0.09 -7.84 5.50
CA ALA A 93 0.05 -7.61 4.06
C ALA A 93 0.69 -6.24 3.80
N GLY A 94 1.73 -6.21 2.95
CA GLY A 94 2.46 -4.98 2.64
C GLY A 94 3.38 -4.47 3.75
N ASP A 95 3.50 -5.16 4.88
CA ASP A 95 4.41 -4.73 5.95
C ASP A 95 5.87 -4.92 5.54
N THR A 96 6.64 -3.84 5.62
CA THR A 96 8.04 -3.81 5.18
C THR A 96 8.95 -4.75 5.97
N GLN A 97 8.68 -4.94 7.27
CA GLN A 97 9.49 -5.81 8.12
C GLN A 97 9.18 -7.29 7.86
N SER A 98 7.91 -7.64 7.66
CA SER A 98 7.51 -8.97 7.24
C SER A 98 8.07 -9.33 5.86
N LEU A 99 8.06 -8.39 4.91
CA LEU A 99 8.71 -8.58 3.60
C LEU A 99 10.22 -8.79 3.75
N ALA A 100 10.90 -7.99 4.58
CA ALA A 100 12.32 -8.15 4.85
C ALA A 100 12.65 -9.51 5.49
N ALA A 101 11.80 -10.00 6.40
CA ALA A 101 11.96 -11.32 7.00
C ALA A 101 11.84 -12.44 5.94
N VAL A 102 10.88 -12.34 5.02
CA VAL A 102 10.71 -13.30 3.91
C VAL A 102 11.90 -13.26 2.95
N ALA A 103 12.38 -12.06 2.58
CA ALA A 103 13.55 -11.93 1.70
C ALA A 103 14.82 -12.53 2.33
N ARG A 104 14.99 -12.38 3.67
CA ARG A 104 16.06 -13.04 4.43
C ARG A 104 15.90 -14.55 4.44
N ALA A 105 14.69 -15.06 4.66
CA ALA A 105 14.42 -16.50 4.68
C ALA A 105 14.66 -17.17 3.32
N MET A 106 14.31 -16.49 2.22
CA MET A 106 14.56 -16.97 0.84
C MET A 106 16.00 -16.74 0.37
N ASP A 107 16.78 -15.95 1.11
CA ASP A 107 18.14 -15.54 0.77
C ASP A 107 18.21 -14.90 -0.64
N VAL A 108 17.39 -13.87 -0.83
CA VAL A 108 17.28 -13.14 -2.11
C VAL A 108 17.73 -11.68 -1.97
N ASP A 109 18.21 -11.13 -3.08
CA ASP A 109 18.60 -9.72 -3.17
C ASP A 109 17.42 -8.84 -3.57
N ILE A 110 16.53 -9.38 -4.41
CA ILE A 110 15.33 -8.71 -4.89
C ILE A 110 14.12 -9.57 -4.53
N LEU A 111 13.09 -8.99 -3.92
CA LEU A 111 11.82 -9.64 -3.62
C LEU A 111 10.71 -9.00 -4.45
N LEU A 112 10.05 -9.82 -5.28
CA LEU A 112 8.89 -9.45 -6.06
C LEU A 112 7.62 -9.96 -5.37
N THR A 113 6.72 -9.05 -5.04
CA THR A 113 5.42 -9.34 -4.41
C THR A 113 4.28 -8.67 -5.15
N GLY A 114 3.04 -9.12 -4.92
CA GLY A 114 1.82 -8.50 -5.43
C GLY A 114 0.83 -8.29 -4.29
N HIS A 115 -0.39 -8.80 -4.47
CA HIS A 115 -1.49 -8.85 -3.50
C HIS A 115 -2.08 -7.49 -3.08
N THR A 116 -1.28 -6.47 -2.80
CA THR A 116 -1.78 -5.14 -2.36
C THR A 116 -2.41 -4.33 -3.50
N HIS A 117 -2.17 -4.72 -4.75
CA HIS A 117 -2.53 -4.00 -5.97
C HIS A 117 -1.95 -2.56 -6.05
N ARG A 118 -0.97 -2.24 -5.19
CA ARG A 118 -0.26 -0.97 -5.18
C ARG A 118 1.12 -1.16 -5.75
N PHE A 119 1.51 -0.24 -6.63
CA PHE A 119 2.90 -0.16 -7.03
C PHE A 119 3.73 0.36 -5.83
N GLU A 120 4.77 -0.39 -5.47
CA GLU A 120 5.74 -0.01 -4.46
C GLU A 120 7.12 -0.50 -4.90
N ALA A 121 8.14 0.35 -4.76
CA ALA A 121 9.51 -0.07 -4.95
C ALA A 121 10.41 0.66 -3.96
N PHE A 122 11.12 -0.10 -3.13
CA PHE A 122 11.95 0.46 -2.08
C PHE A 122 13.14 -0.44 -1.77
N GLU A 123 14.18 0.16 -1.18
CA GLU A 123 15.34 -0.55 -0.66
C GLU A 123 15.25 -0.64 0.86
N LEU A 124 15.46 -1.82 1.41
CA LEU A 124 15.52 -2.06 2.85
C LEU A 124 16.58 -3.13 3.16
N GLU A 125 17.45 -2.86 4.14
CA GLU A 125 18.54 -3.78 4.53
C GLU A 125 19.45 -4.20 3.35
N GLY A 126 19.66 -3.32 2.37
CA GLY A 126 20.45 -3.59 1.17
C GLY A 126 19.79 -4.53 0.16
N ARG A 127 18.51 -4.86 0.35
CA ARG A 127 17.67 -5.65 -0.56
C ARG A 127 16.65 -4.75 -1.23
N PHE A 128 16.23 -5.15 -2.41
CA PHE A 128 15.27 -4.40 -3.21
C PHE A 128 13.91 -5.10 -3.20
N PHE A 129 12.86 -4.35 -2.93
CA PHE A 129 11.49 -4.84 -2.89
C PHE A 129 10.72 -4.16 -4.01
N VAL A 130 10.01 -4.94 -4.83
CA VAL A 130 9.19 -4.41 -5.91
C VAL A 130 7.84 -5.10 -5.92
N ASN A 131 6.80 -4.29 -5.88
CA ASN A 131 5.44 -4.68 -6.14
C ASN A 131 4.99 -4.00 -7.44
N PRO A 132 4.69 -4.75 -8.52
CA PRO A 132 4.30 -4.15 -9.80
C PRO A 132 2.89 -3.53 -9.75
N GLY A 133 2.13 -3.75 -8.68
CA GLY A 133 0.71 -3.43 -8.59
C GLY A 133 -0.16 -4.39 -9.42
N SER A 134 -1.40 -3.97 -9.68
CA SER A 134 -2.32 -4.72 -10.54
C SER A 134 -2.26 -4.24 -11.98
N ALA A 135 -1.98 -5.14 -12.92
CA ALA A 135 -1.88 -4.80 -14.35
C ALA A 135 -3.20 -4.32 -14.98
N THR A 136 -4.31 -4.70 -14.37
CA THR A 136 -5.66 -4.33 -14.81
C THR A 136 -6.27 -3.21 -13.97
N GLY A 137 -5.65 -2.83 -12.85
CA GLY A 137 -6.27 -1.96 -11.85
C GLY A 137 -7.44 -2.64 -11.13
N ALA A 138 -7.38 -3.96 -10.97
CA ALA A 138 -8.42 -4.73 -10.30
C ALA A 138 -8.64 -4.21 -8.87
N TRP A 139 -9.89 -4.20 -8.40
CA TRP A 139 -10.21 -3.82 -7.02
C TRP A 139 -9.56 -4.78 -6.00
N HIS A 140 -9.21 -4.29 -4.81
CA HIS A 140 -8.67 -5.10 -3.72
C HIS A 140 -9.15 -4.59 -2.34
N PRO A 141 -9.45 -5.47 -1.35
CA PRO A 141 -10.02 -5.08 -0.06
C PRO A 141 -9.17 -4.13 0.79
N THR A 142 -7.85 -4.19 0.69
CA THR A 142 -6.93 -3.26 1.40
C THR A 142 -6.72 -1.94 0.67
N TRP A 143 -7.44 -1.69 -0.44
CA TRP A 143 -7.46 -0.39 -1.10
C TRP A 143 -8.17 0.65 -0.22
N PRO A 144 -7.71 1.92 -0.14
CA PRO A 144 -8.34 2.90 0.74
C PRO A 144 -9.75 3.17 0.21
N LEU A 145 -10.75 3.26 1.08
CA LEU A 145 -12.09 3.68 0.67
C LEU A 145 -12.14 5.20 0.46
N ARG A 146 -11.31 5.93 1.20
CA ARG A 146 -11.21 7.39 1.19
C ARG A 146 -9.84 7.80 0.69
N ASP A 147 -9.80 8.85 -0.11
CA ASP A 147 -8.57 9.40 -0.67
C ASP A 147 -7.66 9.83 0.49
N PRO A 148 -6.44 9.26 0.62
CA PRO A 148 -5.55 9.55 1.74
C PRO A 148 -5.24 11.04 1.90
N ALA A 149 -5.17 11.79 0.79
CA ALA A 149 -4.93 13.22 0.85
C ALA A 149 -6.13 13.97 1.45
N SER A 150 -7.36 13.60 1.07
CA SER A 150 -8.57 14.18 1.68
C SER A 150 -8.70 13.83 3.16
N VAL A 151 -8.31 12.62 3.59
CA VAL A 151 -8.32 12.22 5.00
C VAL A 151 -7.29 13.04 5.79
N ALA A 152 -6.07 13.17 5.28
CA ALA A 152 -5.02 13.95 5.93
C ALA A 152 -5.42 15.43 6.13
N VAL A 153 -6.10 16.03 5.14
CA VAL A 153 -6.61 17.41 5.24
C VAL A 153 -7.67 17.53 6.32
N LEU A 154 -8.54 16.53 6.48
CA LEU A 154 -9.56 16.54 7.54
C LEU A 154 -8.96 16.31 8.93
N GLU A 155 -7.96 15.44 9.04
CA GLU A 155 -7.21 15.24 10.29
C GLU A 155 -6.47 16.51 10.72
N GLU A 156 -5.82 17.21 9.78
CA GLU A 156 -5.15 18.49 10.04
C GLU A 156 -6.15 19.58 10.47
N LYS A 157 -7.31 19.67 9.80
CA LYS A 157 -8.39 20.59 10.20
C LYS A 157 -8.96 20.25 11.57
N ALA A 158 -9.16 18.97 11.88
CA ALA A 158 -9.66 18.51 13.18
C ALA A 158 -8.65 18.78 14.31
N ALA A 159 -7.35 18.62 14.05
CA ALA A 159 -6.29 18.99 14.99
C ALA A 159 -6.28 20.51 15.25
N ALA A 160 -6.36 21.33 14.19
CA ALA A 160 -6.41 22.79 14.30
C ALA A 160 -7.69 23.31 14.99
N ALA A 161 -8.80 22.59 14.90
CA ALA A 161 -10.04 22.91 15.63
C ALA A 161 -9.90 22.63 17.14
N LYS A 162 -9.30 21.49 17.51
CA LYS A 162 -9.02 21.15 18.92
C LYS A 162 -8.05 22.13 19.57
N ASP A 163 -7.01 22.57 18.86
CA ASP A 163 -6.06 23.56 19.38
C ASP A 163 -6.72 24.93 19.64
N LYS A 164 -7.79 25.28 18.89
CA LYS A 164 -8.57 26.49 19.12
C LYS A 164 -9.54 26.35 20.30
N GLU A 165 -10.21 25.21 20.43
CA GLU A 165 -11.08 24.91 21.58
C GLU A 165 -10.28 24.89 22.89
N ASP A 166 -9.09 24.27 22.92
CA ASP A 166 -8.18 24.28 24.08
C ASP A 166 -7.64 25.69 24.42
N ALA A 167 -7.51 26.57 23.42
CA ALA A 167 -7.10 27.95 23.63
C ALA A 167 -8.24 28.83 24.16
N ASP A 168 -9.47 28.61 23.69
CA ASP A 168 -10.67 29.32 24.12
C ASP A 168 -11.09 28.89 25.55
N GLU A 169 -11.01 27.61 25.91
CA GLU A 169 -11.23 27.14 27.30
C GLU A 169 -10.20 27.73 28.28
N LYS A 170 -8.93 27.86 27.87
CA LYS A 170 -7.89 28.52 28.70
C LYS A 170 -8.06 30.02 28.81
N ALA A 171 -8.68 30.67 27.81
CA ALA A 171 -9.02 32.09 27.88
C ALA A 171 -10.22 32.34 28.81
N GLN A 172 -11.22 31.45 28.80
CA GLN A 172 -12.39 31.54 29.68
C GLN A 172 -12.04 31.25 31.16
N ALA A 173 -11.16 30.28 31.43
CA ALA A 173 -10.70 30.00 32.81
C ALA A 173 -9.89 31.15 33.45
N LYS A 174 -9.31 32.06 32.65
CA LYS A 174 -8.61 33.27 33.16
C LYS A 174 -9.52 34.48 33.35
N ALA A 175 -10.75 34.46 32.83
CA ALA A 175 -11.69 35.58 32.92
C ALA A 175 -12.62 35.49 34.15
N ASP A 176 -12.79 34.30 34.75
CA ASP A 176 -13.73 34.09 35.87
C ASP A 176 -13.14 34.38 37.27
N ASP A 177 -11.82 34.58 37.42
CA ASP A 177 -11.20 34.93 38.72
C ASP A 177 -11.18 36.45 39.01
N SER A 178 -11.81 37.27 38.15
CA SER A 178 -11.86 38.72 38.34
C SER A 178 -13.25 39.31 38.12
N LYS A 179 -14.26 38.89 38.90
CA LYS A 179 -15.46 39.70 39.17
C LYS A 179 -16.28 39.18 40.34
N SER A 180 -15.63 39.08 41.51
CA SER A 180 -16.37 39.20 42.76
C SER A 180 -16.60 40.69 43.08
N ASN A 181 -17.82 41.00 43.51
CA ASN A 181 -18.22 42.17 44.30
C ASN A 181 -18.78 43.43 43.57
N LYS A 182 -20.13 43.51 43.45
CA LYS A 182 -20.95 44.57 44.10
C LYS A 182 -22.47 44.40 43.91
N ASN A 183 -23.06 43.97 45.02
CA ASN A 183 -24.36 44.26 45.64
C ASN A 183 -25.33 45.34 45.08
N ILE A 184 -26.64 44.98 45.16
CA ILE A 184 -27.78 45.67 45.84
C ILE A 184 -28.96 46.25 45.00
N LYS A 185 -30.12 45.53 45.14
CA LYS A 185 -31.55 45.91 45.37
C LYS A 185 -32.28 46.77 44.30
N SER A 186 -33.59 46.69 44.04
CA SER A 186 -34.77 46.24 44.84
C SER A 186 -36.01 46.09 43.93
N ALA A 187 -36.95 45.20 44.31
CA ALA A 187 -38.44 45.27 44.26
C ALA A 187 -39.17 45.72 42.96
N ASP A 188 -40.35 45.24 42.55
CA ASP A 188 -41.52 44.78 43.30
C ASP A 188 -42.59 44.14 42.37
N ASN A 189 -43.46 43.32 42.98
CA ASN A 189 -44.86 42.94 42.65
C ASN A 189 -45.34 42.34 41.30
N LYS A 190 -45.61 41.03 41.36
CA LYS A 190 -46.94 40.36 41.40
C LYS A 190 -48.08 40.75 40.41
N LYS A 191 -48.59 39.68 39.77
CA LYS A 191 -50.00 39.26 39.63
C LYS A 191 -50.67 39.49 38.27
N GLY A 192 -51.27 38.43 37.72
CA GLY A 192 -52.21 38.53 36.60
C GLY A 192 -52.40 37.21 35.87
N ASP A 193 -53.51 36.53 36.16
CA ASP A 193 -53.89 35.21 35.69
C ASP A 193 -54.32 35.16 34.21
N ASP A 194 -54.48 33.92 33.77
CA ASP A 194 -55.49 33.41 32.84
C ASP A 194 -55.17 33.21 31.35
N ALA A 195 -55.21 31.92 31.04
CA ALA A 195 -55.42 31.31 29.76
C ALA A 195 -56.63 31.89 29.01
N ALA A 196 -56.54 31.96 27.69
CA ALA A 196 -57.38 31.15 26.80
C ALA A 196 -57.16 31.51 25.32
N ASN A 197 -57.17 30.44 24.52
CA ASN A 197 -57.82 30.30 23.23
C ASN A 197 -57.25 30.96 21.96
N ASN A 198 -56.97 30.03 21.04
CA ASN A 198 -57.51 29.95 19.68
C ASN A 198 -57.01 30.91 18.59
N LYS A 199 -56.28 30.28 17.67
CA LYS A 199 -56.66 30.13 16.25
C LYS A 199 -56.62 31.41 15.39
N ALA A 200 -55.51 31.54 14.66
CA ALA A 200 -55.38 32.34 13.43
C ALA A 200 -54.57 31.47 12.44
N SER A 201 -55.08 31.03 11.29
CA SER A 201 -55.26 31.76 10.02
C SER A 201 -54.00 32.51 9.55
N ASP A 202 -53.29 31.91 8.58
CA ASP A 202 -52.41 32.56 7.59
C ASP A 202 -53.09 33.82 7.00
N PRO A 203 -52.38 34.84 6.45
CA PRO A 203 -51.14 34.68 5.65
C PRO A 203 -50.10 35.85 5.67
N LYS A 204 -48.93 35.58 5.05
CA LYS A 204 -47.95 36.52 4.42
C LYS A 204 -47.25 37.56 5.30
N ASP A 205 -45.92 37.52 5.36
CA ASP A 205 -45.03 38.36 4.55
C ASP A 205 -43.55 38.15 4.91
N GLY A 206 -42.68 38.62 4.01
CA GLY A 206 -41.26 38.29 3.86
C GLY A 206 -40.40 38.22 5.12
N HIS A 207 -39.50 37.23 5.13
CA HIS A 207 -38.28 37.31 5.89
C HIS A 207 -37.07 37.05 4.99
N GLU A 208 -36.23 38.08 4.94
CA GLU A 208 -34.89 38.10 4.44
C GLU A 208 -34.09 36.87 4.87
N LYS A 209 -33.27 36.39 3.93
CA LYS A 209 -32.21 35.41 4.14
C LYS A 209 -31.43 35.75 5.41
N ARG A 210 -31.63 34.96 6.45
CA ARG A 210 -30.61 34.73 7.46
C ARG A 210 -29.82 33.53 6.98
N ASP A 211 -28.58 33.79 6.58
CA ASP A 211 -27.55 32.79 6.33
C ASP A 211 -27.49 31.86 7.55
N ALA A 212 -28.11 30.70 7.43
CA ALA A 212 -27.77 29.56 8.26
C ALA A 212 -26.55 28.96 7.57
N GLY A 213 -25.38 29.16 8.17
CA GLY A 213 -24.15 28.57 7.70
C GLY A 213 -24.35 27.07 7.54
N ASP A 214 -24.14 26.60 6.31
CA ASP A 214 -23.97 25.20 6.00
C ASP A 214 -22.72 24.71 6.73
N ASP A 215 -22.88 24.17 7.95
CA ASP A 215 -21.95 23.20 8.50
C ASP A 215 -22.11 21.91 7.68
N GLU A 216 -21.62 21.94 6.44
CA GLU A 216 -21.36 20.73 5.67
C GLU A 216 -20.21 20.00 6.37
N ASP A 217 -20.54 18.91 7.07
CA ASP A 217 -19.58 17.87 7.44
C ASP A 217 -18.80 17.48 6.18
N GLN A 218 -17.60 18.05 6.01
CA GLN A 218 -16.76 17.77 4.85
C GLN A 218 -16.26 16.33 4.95
N GLU A 219 -16.97 15.39 4.32
CA GLU A 219 -16.51 14.01 4.22
C GLU A 219 -15.28 13.89 3.31
N ALA A 220 -14.41 12.94 3.64
CA ALA A 220 -13.25 12.62 2.82
C ALA A 220 -13.72 12.14 1.44
N LYS A 221 -13.07 12.61 0.38
CA LYS A 221 -13.37 12.18 -0.99
C LYS A 221 -13.15 10.67 -1.12
N GLU A 222 -13.95 10.00 -1.92
CA GLU A 222 -13.72 8.58 -2.24
C GLU A 222 -12.35 8.41 -2.91
N ALA A 223 -11.63 7.35 -2.53
CA ALA A 223 -10.34 7.07 -3.15
C ALA A 223 -10.56 6.66 -4.61
N PRO A 224 -9.73 7.14 -5.55
CA PRO A 224 -9.73 6.59 -6.90
C PRO A 224 -9.38 5.10 -6.83
N GLY A 225 -9.96 4.30 -7.72
CA GLY A 225 -9.68 2.86 -7.79
C GLY A 225 -8.20 2.55 -8.07
N PRO A 226 -7.78 1.28 -7.93
CA PRO A 226 -6.40 0.87 -8.18
C PRO A 226 -5.91 1.28 -9.55
N VAL A 227 -4.73 1.92 -9.59
CA VAL A 227 -4.11 2.39 -10.84
C VAL A 227 -3.50 1.18 -11.56
N PRO A 228 -3.92 0.90 -12.82
CA PRO A 228 -3.32 -0.17 -13.60
C PRO A 228 -1.81 0.05 -13.74
N SER A 229 -1.01 -0.97 -13.40
CA SER A 229 0.44 -0.86 -13.36
C SER A 229 1.18 -2.17 -13.62
N PHE A 230 2.38 -2.06 -14.19
CA PHE A 230 3.34 -3.16 -14.32
C PHE A 230 4.77 -2.61 -14.31
N ALA A 231 5.77 -3.47 -14.12
CA ALA A 231 7.17 -3.07 -14.12
C ALA A 231 7.98 -3.79 -15.21
N LEU A 232 8.97 -3.11 -15.78
CA LEU A 232 10.02 -3.71 -16.60
C LEU A 232 11.36 -3.58 -15.86
N LEU A 233 12.02 -4.69 -15.59
CA LEU A 233 13.36 -4.72 -15.04
C LEU A 233 14.38 -4.85 -16.17
N ASP A 234 15.31 -3.93 -16.28
CA ASP A 234 16.53 -4.12 -17.05
C ASP A 234 17.66 -4.55 -16.13
N ILE A 235 17.96 -5.85 -16.17
CA ILE A 235 18.98 -6.48 -15.34
C ILE A 235 20.31 -6.49 -16.10
N GLN A 236 21.32 -5.84 -15.53
CA GLN A 236 22.68 -5.74 -16.07
C GLN A 236 23.71 -6.04 -14.98
N GLY A 237 24.09 -7.31 -14.84
CA GLY A 237 25.00 -7.75 -13.79
C GLY A 237 24.40 -7.46 -12.40
N ALA A 238 25.11 -6.68 -11.58
CA ALA A 238 24.67 -6.32 -10.23
C ALA A 238 23.68 -5.14 -10.18
N VAL A 239 23.34 -4.56 -11.33
CA VAL A 239 22.46 -3.37 -11.43
C VAL A 239 21.13 -3.77 -12.03
N VAL A 240 20.05 -3.25 -11.44
CA VAL A 240 18.70 -3.40 -11.96
C VAL A 240 18.07 -2.03 -12.10
N VAL A 241 17.63 -1.72 -13.31
CA VAL A 241 16.82 -0.53 -13.58
C VAL A 241 15.37 -0.95 -13.73
N THR A 242 14.51 -0.46 -12.85
CA THR A 242 13.07 -0.73 -12.84
C THR A 242 12.34 0.42 -13.50
N TYR A 243 11.62 0.14 -14.59
CA TYR A 243 10.71 1.06 -15.24
C TYR A 243 9.28 0.69 -14.89
N VAL A 244 8.56 1.61 -14.29
CA VAL A 244 7.21 1.39 -13.77
C VAL A 244 6.25 2.08 -14.69
N TYR A 245 5.32 1.33 -15.27
CA TYR A 245 4.30 1.85 -16.17
C TYR A 245 3.00 1.93 -15.41
N GLN A 246 2.42 3.13 -15.29
CA GLN A 246 1.15 3.37 -14.63
C GLN A 246 0.18 4.05 -15.60
N LEU A 247 -1.09 3.63 -15.59
CA LEU A 247 -2.13 4.26 -16.39
C LEU A 247 -2.90 5.27 -15.54
N ILE A 248 -2.52 6.55 -15.61
CA ILE A 248 -3.09 7.64 -14.81
C ILE A 248 -3.81 8.60 -15.77
N ASP A 249 -5.09 8.89 -15.48
CA ASP A 249 -5.95 9.76 -16.29
C ASP A 249 -6.01 9.36 -17.77
N GLY A 250 -5.93 8.05 -18.02
CA GLY A 250 -5.90 7.48 -19.36
C GLY A 250 -4.54 7.53 -20.04
N ASP A 251 -3.52 8.16 -19.47
CA ASP A 251 -2.16 8.23 -20.03
C ASP A 251 -1.16 7.34 -19.31
N VAL A 252 -0.19 6.83 -20.08
CA VAL A 252 0.86 5.97 -19.53
C VAL A 252 1.98 6.85 -19.01
N LYS A 253 2.12 6.90 -17.69
CA LYS A 253 3.25 7.52 -17.00
C LYS A 253 4.31 6.46 -16.71
N VAL A 254 5.58 6.85 -16.84
CA VAL A 254 6.71 5.96 -16.60
C VAL A 254 7.62 6.55 -15.54
N GLU A 255 7.88 5.79 -14.49
CA GLU A 255 8.87 6.11 -13.46
C GLU A 255 10.09 5.19 -13.61
N LYS A 256 11.28 5.69 -13.25
CA LYS A 256 12.54 4.94 -13.33
C LYS A 256 13.20 4.90 -11.96
N ILE A 257 13.52 3.70 -11.49
CA ILE A 257 14.18 3.43 -10.21
C ILE A 257 15.41 2.56 -10.48
N GLU A 258 16.55 2.87 -9.86
CA GLU A 258 17.77 2.07 -10.00
C GLU A 258 18.13 1.42 -8.66
N TYR A 259 18.43 0.13 -8.70
CA TYR A 259 19.00 -0.62 -7.59
C TYR A 259 20.35 -1.20 -8.00
N ARG A 260 21.32 -1.16 -7.08
CA ARG A 260 22.64 -1.76 -7.27
C ARG A 260 22.97 -2.64 -6.08
N LYS A 261 23.19 -3.92 -6.34
CA LYS A 261 23.70 -4.84 -5.34
C LYS A 261 25.15 -4.50 -5.00
N ASN A 262 25.40 -4.21 -3.73
CA ASN A 262 26.76 -4.06 -3.22
C ASN A 262 27.40 -5.44 -3.07
N VAL A 263 28.27 -5.80 -4.01
CA VAL A 263 28.90 -7.13 -4.08
C VAL A 263 29.92 -7.32 -2.95
N ASP A 264 30.63 -6.25 -2.56
CA ASP A 264 31.70 -6.32 -1.54
C ASP A 264 31.17 -6.56 -0.12
N SER A 265 30.02 -5.96 0.24
CA SER A 265 29.40 -6.13 1.55
C SER A 265 28.86 -7.55 1.77
N ASN A 266 28.34 -8.19 0.72
CA ASN A 266 27.84 -9.57 0.81
C ASN A 266 28.96 -10.62 0.82
N LEU A 267 30.10 -10.37 0.15
CA LEU A 267 31.30 -11.21 0.28
C LEU A 267 31.87 -11.16 1.71
N LEU A 268 31.89 -9.98 2.34
CA LEU A 268 32.29 -9.82 3.74
C LEU A 268 31.29 -10.48 4.71
N ALA A 269 29.98 -10.38 4.46
CA ALA A 269 28.95 -10.99 5.30
C ALA A 269 28.95 -12.53 5.20
N SER A 270 29.12 -13.09 4.00
CA SER A 270 29.23 -14.54 3.79
C SER A 270 30.52 -15.12 4.37
N GLN A 271 31.65 -14.39 4.31
CA GLN A 271 32.88 -14.78 5.01
C GLN A 271 32.72 -14.77 6.54
N ARG A 272 32.01 -13.77 7.09
CA ARG A 272 31.69 -13.74 8.54
C ARG A 272 30.79 -14.91 8.96
N GLY A 273 29.75 -15.23 8.19
CA GLY A 273 28.88 -16.39 8.47
C GLY A 273 29.59 -17.74 8.37
N ALA A 274 30.48 -17.91 7.39
CA ALA A 274 31.30 -19.11 7.25
C ALA A 274 32.30 -19.27 8.42
N SER A 275 32.86 -18.17 8.93
CA SER A 275 33.80 -18.20 10.07
C SER A 275 33.12 -18.66 11.38
N VAL A 276 31.86 -18.27 11.62
CA VAL A 276 31.11 -18.66 12.83
C VAL A 276 30.76 -20.15 12.83
N ASN A 277 30.40 -20.73 11.68
CA ASN A 277 30.16 -22.17 11.57
C ASN A 277 31.44 -23.01 11.69
N SER A 278 32.60 -22.47 11.29
CA SER A 278 33.89 -23.15 11.44
C SER A 278 34.37 -23.20 12.90
N ALA A 279 34.03 -22.20 13.72
CA ALA A 279 34.35 -22.17 15.14
C ALA A 279 33.49 -23.13 15.98
N ALA A 280 32.23 -23.37 15.58
CA ALA A 280 31.33 -24.31 16.27
C ALA A 280 31.70 -25.79 16.04
N ALA A 281 32.34 -26.12 14.90
CA ALA A 281 32.77 -27.48 14.59
C ALA A 281 34.03 -27.94 15.35
N ALA A 282 34.78 -27.02 15.96
CA ALA A 282 36.01 -27.34 16.70
C ALA A 282 35.80 -27.64 18.20
N GLY A 283 34.56 -27.55 18.70
CA GLY A 283 34.26 -27.61 20.15
C GLY A 283 33.67 -28.92 20.68
N ALA A 284 33.34 -29.91 19.83
CA ALA A 284 32.63 -31.13 20.26
C ALA A 284 33.51 -32.39 20.22
N GLY A 285 34.57 -32.42 21.02
CA GLY A 285 35.32 -33.65 21.33
C GLY A 285 34.65 -34.41 22.48
N TYR A 286 33.71 -35.31 22.17
CA TYR A 286 33.09 -36.19 23.17
C TYR A 286 34.09 -37.23 23.68
N GLY A 287 34.30 -37.23 25.00
CA GLY A 287 35.13 -38.19 25.72
C GLY A 287 34.53 -39.60 25.71
N GLN A 288 35.40 -40.58 25.44
CA GLN A 288 35.11 -42.00 25.38
C GLN A 288 35.15 -42.60 26.79
N TYR A 289 33.99 -42.99 27.34
CA TYR A 289 33.91 -43.78 28.57
C TYR A 289 33.88 -45.27 28.23
N GLY A 290 34.96 -45.97 28.57
CA GLY A 290 35.05 -47.43 28.57
C GLY A 290 35.46 -47.93 29.96
N GLY A 291 34.73 -48.94 30.45
CA GLY A 291 35.19 -49.94 31.42
C GLY A 291 35.01 -49.63 32.91
N ARG A 292 34.09 -50.34 33.58
CA ARG A 292 34.37 -51.60 34.28
C ARG A 292 33.07 -52.35 34.58
#